data_AF-A0A8I2KNJ3-F1
#
_entry.id   AF-A0A8I2KNJ3-F1
#
_cell.length_a   1.000
_cell.length_b   1.000
_cell.length_c   1.000
_cell.angle_alpha   90.00
_cell.angle_beta   90.00
_cell.angle_gamma   90.00
#
_symmetry.space_group_name_H-M   'P 1'
#
loop_
_entity.id
_entity.type
_entity.pdbx_description
1 polymer ?
#
loop_
_entity_poly.entity_id
_entity_poly.type
_entity_poly.pdbx_seq_one_letter_code
_entity_poly.pdbx_strand_id
1 'polypeptide(L)'
;MFDIQSGFVSEHTCGAEVVLKPRLELLKQTEKSQIFVQANVQSVLNKLIQKAGYSQDRIKWRVTKDLPTLPQCVQALENDYTFFTRLLAKYGLIYWFECHDFIESIVIAE
;
A
#
# COMPACT_ATOMS: atom_id res chain seq x y z
N MET A 1 11.25 3.07 -7.51
CA MET A 1 12.46 3.15 -8.36
C MET A 1 13.21 1.85 -8.11
N PHE A 2 13.32 1.00 -9.13
CA PHE A 2 14.00 -0.29 -9.01
C PHE A 2 15.50 -0.03 -8.91
N ASP A 3 16.17 -0.61 -7.92
CA ASP A 3 17.62 -0.59 -7.81
C ASP A 3 18.14 -1.82 -8.56
N ILE A 4 18.94 -1.60 -9.61
CA ILE A 4 19.53 -2.67 -10.41
C ILE A 4 21.04 -2.55 -10.22
N GLN A 5 21.63 -3.49 -9.49
CA GLN A 5 23.08 -3.59 -9.34
C GLN A 5 23.61 -4.67 -10.28
N SER A 6 24.61 -4.34 -11.08
CA SER A 6 25.30 -5.28 -11.97
C SER A 6 26.51 -5.87 -11.26
N GLY A 7 26.52 -7.20 -11.12
CA GLY A 7 27.69 -7.96 -10.68
C GLY A 7 28.48 -8.46 -11.89
N PHE A 8 29.78 -8.20 -11.92
CA PHE A 8 30.69 -8.73 -12.95
C PHE A 8 30.72 -10.27 -12.94
N VAL A 9 30.57 -10.89 -14.11
CA VAL A 9 30.79 -12.32 -14.33
C VAL A 9 31.62 -12.51 -15.61
N SER A 10 32.45 -13.57 -15.65
CA SER A 10 33.45 -13.86 -16.69
C SER A 10 32.96 -13.78 -18.14
N GLU A 11 33.90 -13.63 -19.09
CA GLU A 11 33.83 -13.30 -20.55
C GLU A 11 32.54 -13.54 -21.37
N HIS A 12 31.59 -14.40 -20.98
CA HIS A 12 30.35 -14.67 -21.71
C HIS A 12 29.07 -14.67 -20.87
N THR A 13 29.11 -14.22 -19.61
CA THR A 13 27.92 -14.18 -18.74
C THR A 13 27.84 -12.84 -18.02
N CYS A 14 26.67 -12.22 -18.00
CA CYS A 14 26.37 -11.03 -17.22
C CYS A 14 25.30 -11.39 -16.18
N GLY A 15 25.57 -11.12 -14.90
CA GLY A 15 24.61 -11.32 -13.81
C GLY A 15 23.80 -10.06 -13.55
N ALA A 16 22.50 -10.20 -13.30
CA ALA A 16 21.62 -9.11 -12.89
C ALA A 16 20.91 -9.46 -11.58
N GLU A 17 20.80 -8.47 -10.69
CA GLU A 17 20.00 -8.56 -9.48
C GLU A 17 18.74 -7.68 -9.63
N VAL A 18 17.59 -8.21 -9.20
CA VAL A 18 16.32 -7.49 -9.21
C VAL A 18 15.62 -7.69 -7.87
N VAL A 19 15.26 -6.59 -7.21
CA VAL A 19 14.45 -6.61 -5.99
C VAL A 19 12.99 -6.35 -6.35
N LEU A 20 12.14 -7.35 -6.13
CA LEU A 20 10.69 -7.25 -6.30
C LEU A 20 10.05 -6.72 -5.03
N LYS A 21 9.12 -5.77 -5.18
CA LYS A 21 8.35 -5.18 -4.09
C LYS A 21 6.87 -5.08 -4.49
N PRO A 22 5.94 -5.15 -3.52
CA PRO A 22 4.52 -4.98 -3.80
C PRO A 22 4.24 -3.55 -4.29
N ARG A 23 3.15 -3.39 -5.04
CA ARG A 23 2.71 -2.09 -5.56
C ARG A 23 2.53 -1.05 -4.46
N LEU A 24 2.13 -1.48 -3.27
CA LEU A 24 1.96 -0.64 -2.08
C LEU A 24 3.21 0.18 -1.73
N GLU A 25 4.40 -0.27 -2.13
CA GLU A 25 5.66 0.43 -1.87
C GLU A 25 5.76 1.78 -2.60
N LEU A 26 5.01 1.98 -3.69
CA LEU A 26 4.92 3.26 -4.39
C LEU A 26 4.40 4.40 -3.49
N LEU A 27 3.64 4.07 -2.44
CA LEU A 27 3.13 5.05 -1.48
C LEU A 27 4.21 5.68 -0.60
N LYS A 28 5.44 5.12 -0.58
CA LYS A 28 6.58 5.71 0.13
C LYS A 28 7.22 6.88 -0.64
N GLN A 29 6.85 7.09 -1.91
CA GLN A 29 7.44 8.11 -2.77
C GLN A 29 6.73 9.47 -2.70
N THR A 30 5.81 9.66 -1.75
CA THR A 30 5.09 10.91 -1.54
C THR A 30 5.47 11.53 -0.21
N GLU A 31 5.22 12.82 -0.03
CA GLU A 31 5.13 13.43 1.30
C GLU A 31 3.99 14.44 1.23
N LYS A 32 3.07 14.40 2.19
CA LYS A 32 1.86 15.23 2.14
C LYS A 32 1.45 15.74 3.51
N SER A 33 0.80 16.89 3.47
CA SER A 33 -0.02 17.43 4.55
C SER A 33 -1.42 17.69 4.04
N GLN A 34 -2.40 16.94 4.54
CA GLN A 34 -3.79 17.03 4.09
C GLN A 34 -4.79 16.64 5.18
N ILE A 35 -6.01 17.15 5.06
CA ILE A 35 -7.10 16.92 6.01
C ILE A 35 -8.22 16.13 5.31
N PHE A 36 -8.68 15.07 5.95
CA PHE A 36 -9.86 14.30 5.60
C PHE A 36 -10.98 14.67 6.59
N VAL A 37 -12.15 15.06 6.09
CA VAL A 37 -13.30 15.48 6.90
C VAL A 37 -14.50 14.62 6.52
N GLN A 38 -15.27 14.18 7.51
CA GLN A 38 -16.44 13.29 7.31
C GLN A 38 -16.12 12.07 6.41
N ALA A 39 -14.94 11.47 6.61
CA ALA A 39 -14.42 10.44 5.72
C ALA A 39 -14.45 9.06 6.39
N ASN A 40 -15.09 8.08 5.76
CA ASN A 40 -15.04 6.70 6.22
C ASN A 40 -13.62 6.13 6.08
N VAL A 41 -13.12 5.44 7.12
CA VAL A 41 -11.76 4.86 7.14
C VAL A 41 -11.54 3.91 5.96
N GLN A 42 -12.52 3.06 5.64
CA GLN A 42 -12.44 2.14 4.51
C GLN A 42 -12.26 2.89 3.19
N SER A 43 -12.99 3.98 3.00
CA SER A 43 -12.89 4.83 1.81
C SER A 43 -11.52 5.51 1.71
N VAL A 44 -10.96 5.99 2.83
CA VAL A 44 -9.62 6.57 2.87
C VAL A 44 -8.56 5.52 2.51
N LEU A 45 -8.63 4.33 3.10
CA LEU A 45 -7.71 3.23 2.83
C LEU A 45 -7.83 2.76 1.37
N ASN A 46 -9.04 2.60 0.82
CA ASN A 46 -9.25 2.28 -0.59
C ASN A 46 -8.58 3.31 -1.51
N LYS A 47 -8.73 4.62 -1.21
CA LYS A 47 -8.09 5.68 -2.00
C LYS A 47 -6.56 5.59 -1.97
N LEU A 48 -5.97 5.24 -0.83
CA LEU A 48 -4.51 5.06 -0.72
C LEU A 48 -4.06 3.82 -1.51
N ILE A 49 -4.76 2.70 -1.36
CA ILE A 49 -4.48 1.45 -2.09
C ILE A 49 -4.61 1.67 -3.61
N GLN A 50 -5.64 2.38 -4.07
CA GLN A 50 -5.81 2.71 -5.48
C GLN A 50 -4.69 3.60 -6.04
N LYS A 51 -4.18 4.56 -5.25
CA LYS A 51 -3.00 5.34 -5.63
C LYS A 51 -1.74 4.48 -5.80
N ALA A 52 -1.64 3.36 -5.09
CA ALA A 52 -0.58 2.38 -5.30
C ALA A 52 -0.76 1.58 -6.60
N GLY A 53 -1.90 1.72 -7.28
CA GLY A 53 -2.18 1.10 -8.58
C GLY A 53 -2.95 -0.22 -8.50
N TYR A 54 -3.66 -0.50 -7.40
CA TYR A 54 -4.65 -1.57 -7.35
C TYR A 54 -6.02 -1.07 -7.86
N SER A 55 -6.67 -1.87 -8.69
CA SER A 55 -8.08 -1.66 -9.05
C SER A 55 -9.01 -2.09 -7.91
N GLN A 56 -10.24 -1.57 -7.89
CA GLN A 56 -11.18 -1.81 -6.78
C GLN A 56 -11.49 -3.30 -6.57
N ASP A 57 -11.56 -4.08 -7.64
CA ASP A 57 -11.77 -5.54 -7.62
C ASP A 57 -10.61 -6.30 -6.97
N ARG A 58 -9.42 -5.69 -6.85
CA ARG A 58 -8.22 -6.27 -6.20
C ARG A 58 -8.08 -5.87 -4.73
N ILE A 59 -9.03 -5.11 -4.18
CA ILE A 59 -9.06 -4.73 -2.77
C ILE A 59 -10.10 -5.60 -2.08
N LYS A 60 -9.65 -6.50 -1.21
CA LYS A 60 -10.53 -7.44 -0.51
C LYS A 60 -10.64 -7.05 0.96
N TRP A 61 -11.86 -6.88 1.43
CA TRP A 61 -12.15 -6.59 2.83
C TRP A 61 -12.66 -7.84 3.53
N ARG A 62 -12.00 -8.22 4.62
CA ARG A 62 -12.36 -9.35 5.51
C ARG A 62 -12.52 -8.81 6.93
N VAL A 63 -13.47 -7.88 7.08
CA VAL A 63 -13.83 -7.26 8.36
C VAL A 63 -15.29 -7.60 8.66
N THR A 64 -15.63 -7.84 9.92
CA THR A 64 -17.01 -8.15 10.35
C THR A 64 -17.78 -6.92 10.77
N LYS A 65 -17.07 -5.84 11.14
CA LYS A 65 -17.66 -4.58 11.61
C LYS A 65 -17.43 -3.46 10.62
N ASP A 66 -18.40 -2.56 10.52
CA ASP A 66 -18.25 -1.32 9.78
C ASP A 66 -17.17 -0.43 10.41
N LEU A 67 -16.31 0.11 9.56
CA LEU A 67 -15.29 1.05 9.99
C LEU A 67 -15.89 2.45 10.18
N PRO A 68 -15.40 3.23 11.16
CA PRO A 68 -16.02 4.50 11.50
C PRO A 68 -15.80 5.58 10.44
N THR A 69 -16.72 6.55 10.43
CA THR A 69 -16.51 7.83 9.73
C THR A 69 -15.76 8.79 10.64
N LEU A 70 -14.64 9.29 10.15
CA LEU A 70 -13.79 10.24 10.85
C LEU A 70 -14.40 11.64 10.75
N PRO A 71 -14.70 12.32 11.87
CA PRO A 71 -15.10 13.72 11.84
C PRO A 71 -14.01 14.57 11.17
N GLN A 72 -12.76 14.32 11.56
CA GLN A 72 -11.57 14.88 10.96
C GLN A 72 -10.38 13.93 11.15
N CYS A 73 -9.49 13.84 10.16
CA CYS A 73 -8.22 13.14 10.24
C CYS A 73 -7.17 13.88 9.43
N VAL A 74 -5.97 14.05 9.99
CA VAL A 74 -4.86 14.73 9.33
C VAL A 74 -3.82 13.69 8.94
N GLN A 75 -3.33 13.77 7.70
CA GLN A 75 -2.04 13.24 7.27
C GLN A 75 -1.04 14.39 7.41
N ALA A 76 -0.06 14.29 8.30
CA ALA A 76 0.78 15.44 8.69
C ALA A 76 2.25 15.17 8.37
N LEU A 77 2.77 15.77 7.30
CA LEU A 77 4.16 15.64 6.85
C LEU A 77 4.62 14.17 6.82
N GLU A 78 3.75 13.30 6.33
CA GLU A 78 4.03 11.87 6.23
C GLU A 78 3.65 11.36 4.83
N ASN A 79 4.36 10.34 4.37
CA ASN A 79 4.06 9.69 3.09
C ASN A 79 2.76 8.88 3.15
N ASP A 80 2.21 8.53 1.99
CA ASP A 80 0.93 7.83 1.91
C ASP A 80 1.01 6.42 2.56
N TYR A 81 2.19 5.78 2.57
CA TYR A 81 2.41 4.47 3.20
C TYR A 81 2.41 4.55 4.74
N THR A 82 3.08 5.55 5.31
CA THR A 82 3.10 5.81 6.76
C THR A 82 1.69 6.12 7.24
N PHE A 83 0.97 6.96 6.51
CA PHE A 83 -0.43 7.27 6.82
C PHE A 83 -1.33 6.03 6.76
N PHE A 84 -1.20 5.24 5.69
CA PHE A 84 -1.91 3.96 5.53
C PHE A 84 -1.66 3.03 6.73
N THR A 85 -0.39 2.80 7.08
CA THR A 85 0.00 1.90 8.17
C THR A 85 -0.52 2.40 9.52
N ARG A 86 -0.45 3.72 9.75
CA ARG A 86 -0.97 4.36 10.97
C ARG A 86 -2.49 4.20 11.11
N LEU A 87 -3.24 4.31 10.01
CA LEU A 87 -4.68 4.07 10.02
C LEU A 87 -5.00 2.60 10.30
N LEU A 88 -4.30 1.66 9.67
CA LEU A 88 -4.49 0.23 9.95
C LEU A 88 -4.28 -0.08 11.43
N ALA A 89 -3.14 0.33 11.99
CA ALA A 89 -2.82 0.10 13.40
C ALA A 89 -3.86 0.72 14.35
N LYS A 90 -4.34 1.93 14.05
CA LYS A 90 -5.35 2.63 14.86
C LYS A 90 -6.68 1.88 14.94
N TYR A 91 -7.07 1.21 13.86
CA TYR A 91 -8.34 0.49 13.77
C TYR A 91 -8.20 -1.03 13.93
N GLY A 92 -7.03 -1.51 14.37
CA GLY A 92 -6.78 -2.93 14.60
C GLY A 92 -6.80 -3.75 13.32
N LEU A 93 -6.41 -3.16 12.19
CA LEU A 93 -6.43 -3.81 10.89
C LEU A 93 -5.02 -4.33 10.54
N ILE A 94 -4.99 -5.47 9.85
CA ILE A 94 -3.80 -6.05 9.24
C ILE A 94 -4.02 -6.18 7.73
N TYR A 95 -2.93 -6.38 6.98
CA TYR A 95 -3.01 -6.66 5.56
C TYR A 95 -2.00 -7.71 5.12
N TRP A 96 -2.35 -8.39 4.03
CA TRP A 96 -1.44 -9.27 3.29
C TRP A 96 -1.80 -9.24 1.80
N PHE A 97 -0.98 -9.89 0.99
CA PHE A 97 -1.18 -10.03 -0.45
C PHE A 97 -1.60 -11.45 -0.79
N GLU A 98 -2.60 -11.59 -1.66
CA GLU A 98 -2.97 -12.85 -2.29
C GLU A 98 -2.64 -12.74 -3.79
N CYS A 99 -1.90 -13.71 -4.31
CA CYS A 99 -1.52 -13.74 -5.73
C CYS A 99 -2.13 -14.96 -6.40
N HIS A 100 -2.93 -14.73 -7.44
CA HIS A 100 -3.52 -15.79 -8.27
C HIS A 100 -3.29 -15.43 -9.73
N ASP A 101 -2.78 -16.36 -10.54
CA ASP A 101 -2.44 -16.13 -11.96
C ASP A 101 -1.63 -14.85 -12.20
N PHE A 102 -0.62 -14.60 -11.37
CA PHE A 102 0.24 -13.41 -11.41
C PHE A 102 -0.48 -12.07 -11.13
N ILE A 103 -1.73 -12.13 -10.65
CA ILE A 103 -2.51 -10.97 -10.23
C ILE A 103 -2.44 -10.86 -8.71
N GLU A 104 -1.75 -9.82 -8.25
CA GLU A 104 -1.71 -9.45 -6.83
C GLU A 104 -2.99 -8.70 -6.42
N SER A 105 -3.64 -9.20 -5.37
CA SER A 105 -4.71 -8.54 -4.63
C SER A 105 -4.21 -8.21 -3.22
N ILE A 106 -4.70 -7.11 -2.65
CA ILE A 106 -4.46 -6.77 -1.25
C ILE A 106 -5.69 -7.12 -0.42
N VAL A 107 -5.48 -7.82 0.68
CA VAL A 107 -6.52 -8.16 1.64
C VAL A 107 -6.32 -7.33 2.89
N ILE A 108 -7.38 -6.68 3.36
CA ILE A 108 -7.44 -5.97 4.65
C ILE A 108 -8.39 -6.75 5.57
N ALA A 109 -7.94 -7.05 6.79
CA ALA A 109 -8.72 -7.77 7.80
C ALA A 109 -8.53 -7.18 9.20
N GLU A 110 -9.36 -7.59 10.15
CA GLU A 110 -9.24 -7.33 11.60
C GLU A 110 -8.57 -8.50 12.34
#